data_AF-A0A420EPX3-F1
#
_entry.id   AF-A0A420EPX3-F1
#
_cell.length_a   1.000
_cell.length_b   1.000
_cell.length_c   1.000
_cell.angle_alpha   90.00
_cell.angle_beta   90.00
_cell.angle_gamma   90.00
#
_symmetry.space_group_name_H-M   'P 1'
#
loop_
_entity.id
_entity.type
_entity.pdbx_description
1 polymer ?
#
loop_
_entity_poly.entity_id
_entity_poly.type
_entity_poly.pdbx_seq_one_letter_code
_entity_poly.pdbx_strand_id
1 'polypeptide(L)'
;MNAVDDLTVFLGQLPPEEYEQRRRIRTCRNAASYKATQTESATARSLCWLVTECAAAWIYAPAEADVLAEITRYLRRLLIVADQAEEIGAP
;
A
#
# COMPACT_ATOMS: atom_id res chain seq x y z
N MET A 1 9.47 -20.39 10.82
CA MET A 1 9.68 -19.14 11.57
C MET A 1 8.36 -18.38 11.48
N ASN A 2 7.62 -18.24 12.58
CA ASN A 2 6.38 -17.45 12.53
C ASN A 2 6.79 -15.99 12.29
N ALA A 3 6.39 -15.44 11.14
CA ALA A 3 6.67 -14.05 10.82
C ALA A 3 6.05 -13.18 11.92
N VAL A 4 6.88 -12.38 12.58
CA VAL A 4 6.43 -11.40 13.57
C VAL A 4 5.55 -10.38 12.84
N ASP A 5 4.34 -10.17 13.34
CA ASP A 5 3.43 -9.19 12.76
C ASP A 5 3.79 -7.78 13.22
N ASP A 6 4.35 -6.98 12.31
CA ASP A 6 4.83 -5.63 12.59
C ASP A 6 3.73 -4.70 13.14
N LEU A 7 2.48 -4.86 12.67
CA LEU A 7 1.34 -4.06 13.13
C LEU A 7 1.10 -4.22 14.63
N THR A 8 1.03 -5.46 15.12
CA THR A 8 0.83 -5.73 16.55
C THR A 8 2.07 -5.39 17.39
N VAL A 9 3.28 -5.48 16.83
CA VAL A 9 4.50 -5.07 17.53
C VAL A 9 4.58 -3.56 17.73
N PHE A 10 4.28 -2.78 16.70
CA PHE A 10 4.43 -1.32 16.76
C PHE A 10 3.21 -0.59 17.32
N LEU A 11 2.01 -1.15 17.16
CA LEU A 11 0.75 -0.49 17.54
C LEU A 11 0.02 -1.18 18.70
N GLY A 12 0.48 -2.35 19.14
CA GLY A 12 -0.16 -3.12 20.20
C GLY A 12 -1.45 -3.80 19.76
N GLN A 13 -2.41 -3.93 20.67
CA GLN A 13 -3.72 -4.51 20.36
C GLN A 13 -4.59 -3.48 19.63
N LEU A 14 -4.99 -3.82 18.41
CA LEU A 14 -5.86 -3.00 17.58
C LEU A 14 -7.27 -3.58 17.52
N PRO A 15 -8.31 -2.74 17.38
CA PRO A 15 -9.62 -3.20 16.94
C PRO A 15 -9.52 -3.99 15.62
N PRO A 16 -10.32 -5.07 15.42
CA PRO A 16 -10.21 -5.90 14.22
C PRO A 16 -10.35 -5.15 12.90
N GLU A 17 -11.23 -4.13 12.86
CA GLU A 17 -11.46 -3.32 11.67
C GLU A 17 -10.25 -2.46 11.31
N GLU A 18 -9.65 -1.81 12.31
CA GLU A 18 -8.42 -1.02 12.14
C GLU A 18 -7.27 -1.91 11.68
N TYR A 19 -7.09 -3.05 12.33
CA TYR A 19 -6.06 -4.03 11.98
C TYR A 19 -6.17 -4.46 10.51
N GLU A 20 -7.38 -4.77 10.05
CA GLU A 20 -7.60 -5.20 8.67
C GLU A 20 -7.31 -4.09 7.66
N GLN A 21 -7.65 -2.82 7.95
CA GLN A 21 -7.27 -1.72 7.05
C GLN A 21 -5.75 -1.50 7.03
N ARG A 22 -5.07 -1.52 8.18
CA ARG A 22 -3.60 -1.40 8.23
C ARG A 22 -2.91 -2.55 7.51
N ARG A 23 -3.44 -3.77 7.63
CA ARG A 23 -2.98 -4.93 6.87
C ARG A 23 -3.14 -4.70 5.36
N ARG A 24 -4.25 -4.13 4.90
CA ARG A 24 -4.47 -3.81 3.48
C ARG A 24 -3.52 -2.71 2.99
N ILE A 25 -3.29 -1.66 3.78
CA ILE A 25 -2.28 -0.63 3.47
C ILE A 25 -0.90 -1.26 3.31
N ARG A 26 -0.50 -2.16 4.23
CA ARG A 26 0.74 -2.94 4.16
C ARG A 26 0.82 -3.76 2.87
N THR A 27 -0.27 -4.44 2.51
CA THR A 27 -0.36 -5.20 1.25
C THR A 27 -0.17 -4.30 0.04
N CYS A 28 -0.82 -3.12 -0.01
CA CYS A 28 -0.64 -2.17 -1.11
C CYS A 28 0.82 -1.69 -1.21
N ARG A 29 1.45 -1.32 -0.09
CA ARG A 29 2.87 -0.94 -0.04
C ARG A 29 3.76 -2.03 -0.61
N ASN A 30 3.60 -3.26 -0.15
CA ASN A 30 4.46 -4.38 -0.56
C ASN A 30 4.28 -4.70 -2.05
N ALA A 31 3.04 -4.69 -2.55
CA ALA A 31 2.74 -4.88 -3.97
C ALA A 31 3.36 -3.77 -4.83
N ALA A 32 3.21 -2.51 -4.41
CA ALA A 32 3.77 -1.35 -5.11
C ALA A 32 5.31 -1.39 -5.15
N SER A 33 5.96 -1.61 -4.00
CA SER A 33 7.42 -1.73 -3.93
C SER A 33 7.95 -2.85 -4.81
N TYR A 34 7.27 -4.00 -4.85
CA TYR A 34 7.67 -5.09 -5.75
C TYR A 34 7.50 -4.68 -7.22
N LYS A 35 6.31 -4.20 -7.62
CA LYS A 35 6.02 -3.76 -8.99
C LYS A 35 6.98 -2.68 -9.49
N ALA A 36 7.34 -1.71 -8.65
CA ALA A 36 8.30 -0.66 -9.01
C ALA A 36 9.66 -1.22 -9.48
N THR A 37 10.07 -2.38 -8.97
CA THR A 37 11.33 -3.04 -9.37
C THR A 37 11.20 -3.90 -10.62
N GLN A 38 9.99 -4.26 -11.03
CA GLN A 38 9.73 -5.18 -12.14
C GLN A 38 9.27 -4.48 -13.41
N THR A 39 8.50 -3.39 -13.27
CA THR A 39 7.93 -2.70 -14.42
C THR A 39 9.02 -2.08 -15.27
N GLU A 40 8.83 -2.03 -16.60
CA GLU A 40 9.70 -1.31 -17.54
C GLU A 40 9.21 0.14 -17.74
N SER A 41 7.91 0.40 -17.55
CA SER A 41 7.29 1.72 -17.71
C SER A 41 7.75 2.71 -16.64
N ALA A 42 8.38 3.81 -17.06
CA ALA A 42 8.78 4.88 -16.15
C ALA A 42 7.60 5.48 -15.39
N THR A 43 6.47 5.67 -16.07
CA THR A 43 5.23 6.20 -15.48
C THR A 43 4.66 5.24 -14.43
N ALA A 44 4.57 3.93 -14.76
CA ALA A 44 4.10 2.92 -13.82
C ALA A 44 4.99 2.86 -12.57
N ARG A 45 6.31 2.95 -12.76
CA ARG A 45 7.29 2.98 -11.67
C ARG A 45 7.09 4.18 -10.74
N SER A 46 6.93 5.38 -11.30
CA SER A 46 6.65 6.59 -10.51
C SER A 46 5.36 6.47 -9.70
N LEU A 47 4.30 5.92 -10.29
CA LEU A 47 3.03 5.69 -9.59
C LEU A 47 3.19 4.66 -8.47
N CYS A 48 3.95 3.59 -8.69
CA CYS A 48 4.25 2.61 -7.65
C CYS A 48 5.02 3.26 -6.48
N TRP A 49 6.00 4.13 -6.75
CA TRP A 49 6.70 4.84 -5.67
C TRP A 49 5.77 5.75 -4.88
N LEU A 50 4.86 6.48 -5.54
CA LEU A 50 3.86 7.28 -4.85
C LEU A 50 2.97 6.43 -3.93
N VAL A 51 2.53 5.25 -4.37
CA VAL A 51 1.76 4.31 -3.53
C VAL A 51 2.58 3.89 -2.30
N THR A 52 3.85 3.55 -2.49
CA THR A 52 4.74 3.13 -1.40
C THR A 52 4.91 4.25 -0.37
N GLU A 53 5.17 5.47 -0.81
CA GLU A 53 5.33 6.64 0.06
C GLU A 53 4.04 6.96 0.82
N CYS A 54 2.90 7.02 0.12
CA CYS A 54 1.61 7.24 0.76
C CYS A 54 1.29 6.14 1.78
N ALA A 55 1.48 4.86 1.43
CA ALA A 55 1.21 3.76 2.35
C ALA A 55 2.13 3.78 3.58
N ALA A 56 3.41 4.13 3.41
CA ALA A 56 4.36 4.28 4.51
C ALA A 56 3.97 5.40 5.48
N ALA A 57 3.40 6.50 4.96
CA ALA A 57 2.92 7.60 5.80
C ALA A 57 1.75 7.23 6.71
N TRP A 58 0.92 6.26 6.30
CA TRP A 58 -0.34 5.94 7.01
C TRP A 58 -0.33 4.64 7.81
N ILE A 59 0.48 3.65 7.44
CA ILE A 59 0.45 2.31 8.05
C ILE A 59 0.59 2.31 9.57
N TYR A 60 1.38 3.21 10.14
CA TYR A 60 1.59 3.37 11.59
C TYR A 60 1.09 4.71 12.14
N ALA A 61 0.45 5.54 11.32
CA ALA A 61 -0.08 6.82 11.78
C ALA A 61 -1.34 6.62 12.64
N PRO A 62 -1.56 7.47 13.66
CA PRO A 62 -2.82 7.51 14.37
C PRO A 62 -3.94 7.98 13.41
N ALA A 63 -4.98 7.17 13.26
CA ALA A 63 -6.12 7.44 12.40
C ALA A 63 -7.30 6.55 12.80
N GLU A 64 -8.51 7.01 12.52
CA GLU A 64 -9.73 6.22 12.68
C GLU A 64 -9.87 5.19 11.54
N ALA A 65 -10.62 4.12 11.79
CA ALA A 65 -10.73 2.98 10.86
C ALA A 65 -11.38 3.36 9.52
N ASP A 66 -12.30 4.32 9.52
CA ASP A 66 -12.93 4.88 8.33
C ASP A 66 -11.94 5.67 7.47
N VAL A 67 -11.08 6.50 8.08
CA VAL A 67 -9.98 7.20 7.42
C VAL A 67 -9.01 6.20 6.78
N LEU A 68 -8.65 5.14 7.51
CA LEU A 68 -7.80 4.06 6.97
C LEU A 68 -8.46 3.30 5.82
N ALA A 69 -9.79 3.16 5.83
CA ALA A 69 -10.53 2.57 4.72
C ALA A 69 -10.48 3.47 3.46
N GLU A 70 -10.59 4.78 3.64
CA GLU A 70 -10.44 5.77 2.56
C GLU A 70 -9.04 5.74 1.97
N ILE A 71 -8.00 5.69 2.81
CA ILE A 71 -6.61 5.56 2.38
C ILE A 71 -6.42 4.25 1.60
N THR A 72 -6.95 3.14 2.10
CA THR A 72 -6.87 1.85 1.40
C THR A 72 -7.52 1.92 0.02
N ARG A 73 -8.69 2.56 -0.08
CA ARG A 73 -9.39 2.76 -1.36
C ARG A 73 -8.57 3.63 -2.32
N TYR A 74 -7.95 4.70 -1.82
CA TYR A 74 -7.06 5.57 -2.59
C TYR A 74 -5.83 4.80 -3.13
N LEU A 75 -5.12 4.06 -2.27
CA LEU A 75 -3.93 3.29 -2.65
C LEU A 75 -4.26 2.23 -3.72
N ARG A 76 -5.41 1.55 -3.60
CA ARG A 76 -5.87 0.58 -4.60
C ARG A 76 -6.13 1.24 -5.96
N ARG A 77 -6.74 2.42 -5.97
CA ARG A 77 -6.99 3.17 -7.22
C ARG A 77 -5.68 3.57 -7.89
N LEU A 78 -4.69 4.04 -7.12
CA LEU A 78 -3.37 4.36 -7.66
C LEU A 78 -2.67 3.13 -8.25
N LEU A 79 -2.77 1.97 -7.60
CA LEU A 79 -2.23 0.71 -8.14
C LEU A 79 -2.87 0.34 -9.49
N ILE A 80 -4.18 0.50 -9.62
CA ILE A 80 -4.88 0.28 -10.90
C ILE A 80 -4.34 1.22 -11.98
N VAL A 81 -4.12 2.49 -11.65
CA VAL A 81 -3.54 3.46 -12.61
C VAL A 81 -2.09 3.10 -12.96
N ALA A 82 -1.32 2.57 -12.01
CA ALA A 82 0.03 2.07 -12.27
C ALA A 82 0.02 0.90 -13.26
N ASP A 83 -0.90 -0.05 -13.10
CA ASP A 83 -1.08 -1.19 -14.02
C ASP A 83 -1.47 -0.70 -15.43
N GLN A 84 -2.39 0.26 -15.52
CA GLN A 84 -2.76 0.87 -16.81
C GLN A 84 -1.58 1.60 -17.47
N ALA A 85 -0.75 2.29 -16.69
CA ALA A 85 0.44 2.98 -17.20
C ALA A 85 1.52 1.99 -17.67
N GLU A 86 1.53 0.77 -17.13
CA GLU A 86 2.38 -0.31 -17.60
C GLU A 86 1.87 -0.84 -18.95
N GLU A 87 0.57 -1.08 -19.10
CA GLU A 87 -0.05 -1.52 -20.35
C GLU A 87 0.13 -0.51 -21.50
N ILE A 88 -0.03 0.79 -21.23
CA ILE A 88 0.14 1.85 -22.25
C ILE A 88 1.62 2.01 -22.65
N GLY A 89 2.53 1.83 -21.70
CA GLY A 89 3.96 1.99 -21.89
C GLY A 89 4.68 0.74 -22.39
N ALA A 90 3.99 -0.40 -22.48
CA ALA A 90 4.54 -1.63 -23.01
C ALA A 90 4.74 -1.51 -24.55
N PRO A 91 5.92 -1.87 -25.07
CA PRO A 91 6.22 -1.81 -26.50
C PRO A 91 5.41 -2.83 -27.33
#